data_AF-A0A9D9LEV2-F1
#
_entry.id   AF-A0A9D9LEV2-F1
#
_cell.length_a   1.000
_cell.length_b   1.000
_cell.length_c   1.000
_cell.angle_alpha   90.00
_cell.angle_beta   90.00
_cell.angle_gamma   90.00
#
_symmetry.space_group_name_H-M   'P 1'
#
loop_
_entity.id
_entity.type
_entity.pdbx_description
1 polymer ?
#
loop_
_entity_poly.entity_id
_entity_poly.type
_entity_poly.pdbx_seq_one_letter_code
_entity_poly.pdbx_strand_id
1 'polypeptide(L)' 'MGSVAKVFQVLETIVSHQERGLAYSEVVANTRLPKATAHRVLKSLVQTGYLRFDVESARYFGTPH' A
#
# COMPACT_ATOMS: atom_id res chain seq x y z
N MET A 1 10.42 4.52 14.07
CA MET A 1 9.76 5.23 12.94
C MET A 1 8.39 5.73 13.39
N GLY A 2 8.09 7.01 13.14
CA GLY A 2 6.77 7.60 13.41
C GLY A 2 5.66 7.03 12.51
N SER A 3 4.40 7.23 12.91
CA SER A 3 3.22 6.74 12.17
C SER A 3 3.14 7.29 10.75
N VAL A 4 3.41 8.57 10.55
CA VAL A 4 3.40 9.24 9.24
C VAL A 4 4.45 8.65 8.29
N ALA A 5 5.68 8.41 8.79
CA ALA A 5 6.74 7.81 7.99
C ALA A 5 6.38 6.43 7.45
N LYS A 6 5.65 5.61 8.23
CA LYS A 6 5.16 4.30 7.79
C LYS A 6 4.12 4.40 6.68
N VAL A 7 3.29 5.45 6.69
CA VAL A 7 2.29 5.69 5.65
C VAL A 7 2.99 6.00 4.33
N PHE A 8 3.94 6.94 4.33
CA PHE A 8 4.73 7.28 3.14
C PHE A 8 5.53 6.08 2.63
N GLN A 9 6.15 5.31 3.53
CA GLN A 9 6.85 4.09 3.15
C GLN A 9 5.95 3.11 2.36
N VAL A 10 4.72 2.86 2.83
CA VAL A 10 3.77 1.99 2.11
C VAL A 10 3.38 2.59 0.76
N LEU A 11 3.07 3.88 0.73
CA LEU A 11 2.64 4.58 -0.48
C LEU A 11 3.73 4.54 -1.56
N GLU A 12 4.96 4.94 -1.22
CA GLU A 12 6.12 4.92 -2.12
C GLU A 12 6.44 3.50 -2.62
N THR A 13 6.33 2.50 -1.73
CA THR A 13 6.56 1.09 -2.11
C THR A 13 5.57 0.62 -3.18
N ILE A 14 4.30 1.05 -3.10
CA ILE A 14 3.28 0.65 -4.08
C ILE A 14 3.44 1.44 -5.37
N VAL A 15 3.66 2.75 -5.29
CA VAL A 15 3.84 3.61 -6.47
C VAL A 15 5.09 3.22 -7.28
N SER A 16 6.17 2.81 -6.62
CA SER A 16 7.37 2.29 -7.31
C SER A 16 7.12 0.98 -8.07
N HIS A 17 6.00 0.30 -7.83
CA HIS A 17 5.59 -0.93 -8.50
C HIS A 17 4.28 -0.77 -9.27
N GLN A 18 3.93 0.47 -9.65
CA GLN A 18 2.63 0.83 -10.22
C GLN A 18 2.26 0.05 -11.48
N GLU A 19 3.24 -0.33 -12.31
CA GLU A 19 2.98 -1.05 -13.56
C GLU A 19 2.26 -2.39 -13.35
N ARG A 20 2.56 -3.09 -12.25
CA ARG A 20 1.92 -4.38 -11.92
C ARG A 20 1.05 -4.32 -10.66
N GLY A 21 1.22 -3.29 -9.83
CA GLY A 21 0.66 -3.22 -8.48
C GLY A 21 1.27 -4.24 -7.52
N LEU A 22 0.97 -4.13 -6.23
CA LEU A 22 1.48 -5.06 -5.22
C LEU A 22 0.36 -5.81 -4.51
N ALA A 23 0.52 -7.11 -4.33
CA ALA A 23 -0.32 -7.89 -3.42
C ALA A 23 -0.03 -7.53 -1.96
N TYR A 24 -0.99 -7.77 -1.06
CA TYR A 24 -0.82 -7.51 0.37
C TYR A 24 0.45 -8.16 0.97
N SER A 25 0.75 -9.40 0.58
CA SER A 25 1.95 -10.12 1.01
C SER A 25 3.24 -9.43 0.54
N GLU A 26 3.25 -8.93 -0.69
CA GLU A 26 4.38 -8.18 -1.25
C GLU A 26 4.56 -6.85 -0.52
N VAL A 27 3.48 -6.13 -0.20
CA VAL A 27 3.56 -4.89 0.61
C VAL A 27 4.17 -5.18 1.98
N VAL A 28 3.72 -6.22 2.67
CA VAL A 28 4.26 -6.61 3.98
C VAL A 28 5.75 -6.99 3.87
N ALA A 29 6.13 -7.75 2.84
CA ALA A 29 7.51 -8.18 2.64
C ALA A 29 8.45 -7.00 2.34
N ASN A 30 8.04 -6.08 1.45
CA ASN A 30 8.85 -4.93 1.04
C ASN A 30 8.94 -3.86 2.14
N THR A 31 7.86 -3.61 2.87
CA THR A 31 7.84 -2.58 3.93
C THR A 31 8.36 -3.08 5.27
N ARG A 32 8.37 -4.41 5.48
CA ARG A 32 8.68 -5.09 6.75
C ARG A 32 7.81 -4.63 7.93
N LEU A 33 6.64 -4.07 7.63
CA LEU A 33 5.68 -3.66 8.65
C LEU A 33 4.92 -4.87 9.21
N PRO A 34 4.54 -4.86 10.49
CA PRO A 34 3.62 -5.86 11.02
C PRO A 34 2.33 -5.89 10.22
N LYS A 35 1.79 -7.10 9.96
CA LYS A 35 0.56 -7.32 9.18
C LYS A 35 -0.58 -6.38 9.58
N ALA A 36 -0.88 -6.28 10.88
CA ALA A 36 -1.94 -5.39 11.37
C ALA A 36 -1.69 -3.91 11.04
N THR A 37 -0.43 -3.46 11.05
CA THR A 37 -0.07 -2.09 10.68
C THR A 37 -0.19 -1.87 9.17
N ALA A 38 0.36 -2.78 8.36
CA ALA A 38 0.26 -2.71 6.90
C ALA A 38 -1.21 -2.69 6.45
N HIS A 39 -2.05 -3.57 7.01
CA HIS A 39 -3.47 -3.62 6.70
C HIS A 39 -4.19 -2.31 7.03
N ARG A 40 -3.93 -1.73 8.23
CA ARG A 40 -4.53 -0.44 8.62
C ARG A 40 -4.11 0.69 7.68
N VAL A 41 -2.84 0.78 7.33
CA VAL A 41 -2.32 1.83 6.44
C VAL A 41 -2.90 1.69 5.04
N LEU A 42 -2.89 0.48 4.46
CA LEU A 42 -3.48 0.20 3.16
C LEU A 42 -4.97 0.56 3.14
N LYS A 43 -5.73 0.13 4.15
CA LYS A 43 -7.15 0.46 4.26
C LYS A 43 -7.37 1.97 4.30
N SER A 44 -6.61 2.69 5.12
CA SER A 44 -6.71 4.16 5.20
C SER A 44 -6.39 4.82 3.87
N LEU A 45 -5.31 4.42 3.19
CA LEU A 45 -4.90 5.00 1.91
C LEU A 45 -5.90 4.70 0.78
N VAL A 46 -6.56 3.54 0.79
CA VAL A 46 -7.65 3.24 -0.15
C VAL A 46 -8.89 4.09 0.17
N GLN A 47 -9.26 4.21 1.45
CA GLN A 47 -10.40 5.01 1.87
C GLN A 47 -10.23 6.51 1.56
N THR A 48 -9.01 7.02 1.61
CA THR A 48 -8.70 8.42 1.28
C THR A 48 -8.37 8.66 -0.19
N GLY A 49 -8.40 7.61 -1.02
CA GLY A 49 -8.25 7.72 -2.48
C GLY A 49 -6.81 7.73 -3.00
N TYR A 50 -5.80 7.66 -2.14
CA TYR A 50 -4.38 7.63 -2.57
C TYR A 50 -3.99 6.29 -3.22
N LEU A 51 -4.66 5.21 -2.82
CA LEU A 51 -4.49 3.90 -3.42
C LEU A 51 -5.83 3.39 -3.97
N ARG A 52 -5.74 2.54 -4.99
CA ARG A 52 -6.84 1.71 -5.48
C ARG A 52 -6.50 0.25 -5.23
N PHE A 53 -7.45 -0.51 -4.69
CA PHE A 53 -7.35 -1.96 -4.65
C PHE A 53 -8.13 -2.55 -5.83
N ASP A 54 -7.45 -3.32 -6.67
CA ASP A 54 -8.06 -4.10 -7.72
C ASP A 54 -8.46 -5.47 -7.17
N VAL A 55 -9.76 -5.76 -7.20
CA VAL A 55 -10.33 -7.00 -6.64
C VAL A 55 -10.05 -8.19 -7.54
N GLU A 56 -9.94 -8.00 -8.86
CA GLU A 56 -9.71 -9.10 -9.80
C GLU A 56 -8.30 -9.68 -9.63
N SER A 57 -7.29 -8.81 -9.53
CA SER A 57 -5.90 -9.21 -9.35
C SER A 57 -5.46 -9.30 -7.87
N ALA A 58 -6.29 -8.85 -6.93
CA ALA A 58 -5.97 -8.70 -5.52
C ALA A 58 -4.70 -7.86 -5.26
N ARG A 59 -4.54 -6.76 -6.01
CA ARG A 59 -3.36 -5.89 -5.97
C ARG A 59 -3.71 -4.43 -5.68
N TYR A 60 -2.78 -3.75 -5.02
CA TYR A 60 -2.83 -2.32 -4.74
C TYR A 60 -2.04 -1.54 -5.79
N PHE A 61 -2.64 -0.43 -6.23
CA PHE A 61 -2.06 0.54 -7.16
C PHE A 61 -2.16 1.94 -6.54
N GLY A 62 -1.24 2.83 -6.87
CA GLY A 62 -1.43 4.27 -6.68
C GLY A 62 -2.58 4.79 -7.54
N THR A 63 -3.29 5.79 -7.06
CA THR A 63 -4.28 6.52 -7.87
C THR A 63 -3.57 7.66 -8.60
N PRO A 64 -3.71 7.80 -9.93
CA PRO A 64 -3.22 9.00 -10.62
C PRO A 64 -4.06 10.20 -10.15
N HIS A 65 -3.41 11.16 -9.50
CA HIS A 65 -3.98 12.47 -9.20
C HIS A 65 -3.56 13.49 -10.24
#